data_AF-A0A354ZE13-F1
#
_entry.id   AF-A0A354ZE13-F1
#
_cell.length_a   1.000
_cell.length_b   1.000
_cell.length_c   1.000
_cell.angle_alpha   90.00
_cell.angle_beta   90.00
_cell.angle_gamma   90.00
#
_symmetry.space_group_name_H-M   'P 1'
#
loop_
_entity.id
_entity.type
_entity.pdbx_description
1 polymer ?
#
loop_
_entity_poly.entity_id
_entity_poly.type
_entity_poly.pdbx_seq_one_letter_code
_entity_poly.pdbx_strand_id
1 'polypeptide(L)'
;VQEAAGVELEVVSPELEAELSFAGVLATMMVNGRDAGAPTASSVSAASGVQGMSGLSDLAGDPQRVLVVDSGGMSTEFIRMRAASVQSVSLPFGAVNLMERFVKEDPPALGEIEAMREYARERMRGASHAALNAPGAPGVLVVVGGTAATLVSISLGLESFESFYRFDRDQVSGVVMSRAEIERILARLVALPYAERSRIRGMIQPERALVMPAGAAIILGAMDTAGVDRAVMSFAGILDGMAARLRAVGRSG
;
A
#
# COMPACT_ATOMS: atom_id res chain seq x y z
N VAL A 1 -18.34 21.04 9.44
CA VAL A 1 -16.88 21.30 9.33
C VAL A 1 -16.60 22.77 9.06
N GLN A 2 -17.15 23.37 8.00
CA GLN A 2 -16.97 24.79 7.68
C GLN A 2 -17.33 25.72 8.86
N GLU A 3 -18.48 25.50 9.50
CA GLU A 3 -18.92 26.28 10.65
C GLU A 3 -18.05 26.07 11.91
N ALA A 4 -17.42 24.90 12.05
CA ALA A 4 -16.64 24.52 13.23
C ALA A 4 -15.14 24.86 13.12
N ALA A 5 -14.60 24.91 11.91
CA ALA A 5 -13.16 25.06 11.66
C ALA A 5 -12.80 26.26 10.78
N GLY A 6 -13.78 26.98 10.23
CA GLY A 6 -13.54 28.16 9.39
C GLY A 6 -12.86 27.85 8.04
N VAL A 7 -12.86 26.59 7.62
CA VAL A 7 -12.28 26.12 6.35
C VAL A 7 -13.36 25.72 5.37
N GLU A 8 -13.24 26.16 4.12
CA GLU A 8 -14.03 25.61 3.03
C GLU A 8 -13.53 24.21 2.68
N LEU A 9 -14.47 23.28 2.51
CA LEU A 9 -14.18 21.93 2.06
C LEU A 9 -14.20 21.91 0.53
N GLU A 10 -13.06 21.57 -0.07
CA GLU A 10 -12.98 21.25 -1.48
C GLU A 10 -13.20 19.75 -1.66
N VAL A 11 -14.16 19.38 -2.52
CA VAL A 11 -14.34 17.99 -2.94
C VAL A 11 -13.35 17.72 -4.07
N VAL A 12 -12.35 16.90 -3.79
CA VAL A 12 -11.33 16.48 -4.75
C VAL A 12 -11.94 15.46 -5.72
N SER A 13 -11.70 15.61 -7.03
CA SER A 13 -12.16 14.61 -8.00
C SER A 13 -11.33 13.31 -7.90
N PRO A 14 -11.89 12.14 -8.26
CA PRO A 14 -11.13 10.88 -8.24
C PRO A 14 -9.82 10.92 -9.05
N GLU A 15 -9.81 11.69 -10.14
CA GLU A 15 -8.62 11.89 -10.99
C GLU A 15 -7.55 12.69 -10.24
N LEU A 16 -7.95 13.79 -9.59
CA LEU A 16 -7.03 14.63 -8.81
C LEU A 16 -6.52 13.87 -7.56
N GLU A 17 -7.36 13.08 -6.91
CA GLU A 17 -6.96 12.18 -5.83
C GLU A 17 -5.88 11.20 -6.29
N ALA A 18 -6.07 10.57 -7.45
CA ALA A 18 -5.08 9.66 -8.01
C ALA A 18 -3.77 10.36 -8.38
N GLU A 19 -3.84 11.55 -8.99
CA GLU A 19 -2.67 12.37 -9.30
C GLU A 19 -1.87 12.72 -8.04
N LEU A 20 -2.56 13.17 -6.98
CA LEU A 20 -1.94 13.54 -5.71
C LEU A 20 -1.34 12.30 -5.02
N SER A 21 -2.08 11.20 -4.95
CA SER A 21 -1.54 9.94 -4.38
C SER A 21 -0.30 9.47 -5.12
N PHE A 22 -0.31 9.47 -6.45
CA PHE A 22 0.86 9.09 -7.25
C PHE A 22 2.03 10.06 -7.04
N ALA A 23 1.77 11.37 -7.00
CA ALA A 23 2.78 12.38 -6.74
C ALA A 23 3.39 12.25 -5.33
N GLY A 24 2.59 11.94 -4.31
CA GLY A 24 3.07 11.69 -2.95
C GLY A 24 3.99 10.49 -2.88
N VAL A 25 3.62 9.39 -3.55
CA VAL A 25 4.47 8.21 -3.71
C VAL A 25 5.79 8.58 -4.39
N LEU A 26 5.76 9.27 -5.53
CA LEU A 26 6.99 9.67 -6.22
C LEU A 26 7.86 10.63 -5.40
N ALA A 27 7.26 11.59 -4.71
CA ALA A 27 7.99 12.57 -3.90
C ALA A 27 8.78 11.90 -2.79
N THR A 28 8.17 10.92 -2.10
CA THR A 28 8.85 10.16 -1.05
C THR A 28 9.88 9.17 -1.61
N MET A 29 9.71 8.70 -2.85
CA MET A 29 10.72 7.90 -3.55
C MET A 29 11.93 8.73 -4.04
N MET A 30 11.73 9.97 -4.50
CA MET A 30 12.78 10.79 -5.12
C MET A 30 13.62 11.62 -4.15
N VAL A 31 13.05 12.05 -3.01
CA VAL A 31 13.75 12.93 -2.04
C VAL A 31 15.01 12.25 -1.47
N ASN A 32 15.06 10.93 -1.36
CA ASN A 32 16.21 10.23 -0.79
C ASN A 32 17.27 9.77 -1.80
N GLY A 33 17.00 9.90 -3.10
CA GLY A 33 18.01 9.65 -4.13
C GLY A 33 19.11 10.72 -4.19
N ARG A 34 18.94 11.85 -3.50
CA ARG A 34 19.88 12.99 -3.49
C ARG A 34 20.66 13.16 -2.18
N ASP A 35 20.27 12.48 -1.10
CA ASP A 35 20.84 12.65 0.24
C ASP A 35 21.24 11.34 0.94
N ALA A 36 21.60 10.29 0.17
CA ALA A 36 22.06 9.02 0.75
C ALA A 36 23.48 9.12 1.35
N GLY A 37 23.63 9.88 2.44
CA GLY A 37 24.52 9.48 3.52
C GLY A 37 23.93 8.22 4.15
N ALA A 38 24.67 7.11 4.09
CA ALA A 38 24.21 5.81 4.56
C ALA A 38 23.66 5.88 6.00
N PRO A 39 22.42 5.42 6.28
CA PRO A 39 21.98 5.23 7.65
C PRO A 39 22.80 4.09 8.27
N THR A 40 23.42 4.34 9.42
CA THR A 40 24.15 3.32 10.18
C THR A 40 23.18 2.26 10.69
N ALA A 41 23.43 1.01 10.29
CA ALA A 41 22.66 -0.15 10.70
C ALA A 41 22.72 -0.39 12.22
N SER A 42 21.72 0.09 12.95
CA SER A 42 21.33 -0.38 14.29
C SER A 42 19.91 0.15 14.52
N SER A 43 18.84 -0.61 14.66
CA SER A 43 18.65 -1.97 15.15
C SER A 43 17.28 -2.45 14.68
N VAL A 44 17.22 -3.26 13.62
CA VAL A 44 16.06 -4.10 13.32
C VAL A 44 16.60 -5.46 12.90
N SER A 45 16.24 -6.46 13.68
CA SER A 45 16.68 -7.86 13.56
C SER A 45 16.65 -8.36 12.12
N ALA A 46 17.77 -8.97 11.69
CA ALA A 46 17.95 -9.65 10.40
C ALA A 46 17.01 -10.86 10.15
N ALA A 47 16.03 -11.09 11.03
CA ALA A 47 15.08 -12.19 10.94
C ALA A 47 13.76 -11.85 10.20
N SER A 48 13.48 -10.58 9.87
CA SER A 48 12.18 -10.16 9.32
C SER A 48 12.06 -10.14 7.79
N GLY A 49 13.15 -10.30 7.03
CA GLY A 49 13.10 -10.25 5.55
C GLY A 49 12.87 -8.85 4.96
N VAL A 50 12.54 -7.87 5.80
CA VAL A 50 12.38 -6.46 5.44
C VAL A 50 13.74 -5.87 5.08
N GLN A 51 13.91 -5.44 3.82
CA GLN A 51 15.11 -4.74 3.36
C GLN A 51 14.85 -3.24 3.32
N GLY A 52 15.74 -2.45 3.93
CA GLY A 52 15.77 -1.00 3.77
C GLY A 52 16.32 -0.57 2.41
N MET A 53 15.64 0.43 1.82
CA MET A 53 15.99 1.43 0.79
C MET A 53 16.89 1.13 -0.42
N SER A 54 17.82 0.17 -0.43
CA SER A 54 18.80 0.06 -1.54
C SER A 54 18.22 -0.42 -2.88
N GLY A 55 16.93 -0.77 -2.93
CA GLY A 55 16.27 -1.24 -4.16
C GLY A 55 15.36 -0.20 -4.83
N LEU A 56 14.97 0.88 -4.14
CA LEU A 56 13.89 1.77 -4.62
C LEU A 56 14.33 2.74 -5.72
N SER A 57 15.55 3.27 -5.65
CA SER A 57 16.13 4.11 -6.72
C SER A 57 16.33 3.33 -8.02
N ASP A 58 16.71 2.06 -7.92
CA ASP A 58 16.92 1.17 -9.07
C ASP A 58 15.60 0.68 -9.68
N LEU A 59 14.55 0.57 -8.84
CA LEU A 59 13.22 0.17 -9.26
C LEU A 59 12.45 1.35 -9.91
N ALA A 60 12.60 2.57 -9.39
CA ALA A 60 11.80 3.74 -9.77
C ALA A 60 12.46 4.72 -10.76
N GLY A 61 13.57 4.34 -11.40
CA GLY A 61 14.25 5.18 -12.40
C GLY A 61 13.36 5.59 -13.59
N ASP A 62 12.24 4.89 -13.79
CA ASP A 62 11.16 5.25 -14.72
C ASP A 62 9.79 5.20 -14.01
N PRO A 63 9.17 6.36 -13.72
CA PRO A 63 7.82 6.44 -13.15
C PRO A 63 6.74 5.66 -13.91
N GLN A 64 6.91 5.41 -15.22
CA GLN A 64 5.95 4.64 -16.01
C GLN A 64 5.94 3.13 -15.68
N ARG A 65 6.95 2.66 -14.94
CA ARG A 65 7.04 1.28 -14.41
C ARG A 65 6.39 1.11 -13.05
N VAL A 66 5.93 2.20 -12.43
CA VAL A 66 5.27 2.18 -11.12
C VAL A 66 3.78 1.95 -11.29
N LEU A 67 3.27 0.92 -10.60
CA LEU A 67 1.84 0.72 -10.38
C LEU A 67 1.57 0.94 -8.89
N VAL A 68 0.74 1.92 -8.58
CA VAL A 68 0.26 2.16 -7.21
C VAL A 68 -1.08 1.45 -7.04
N VAL A 69 -1.22 0.73 -5.93
CA VAL A 69 -2.46 0.09 -5.49
C VAL A 69 -2.83 0.63 -4.12
N ASP A 70 -3.98 1.30 -4.04
CA ASP A 70 -4.58 1.63 -2.75
C ASP A 70 -5.69 0.62 -2.47
N SER A 71 -5.58 -0.12 -1.37
CA SER A 71 -6.60 -1.09 -0.97
C SER A 71 -7.35 -0.57 0.24
N GLY A 72 -8.49 0.06 -0.04
CA GLY A 72 -9.46 0.51 0.94
C GLY A 72 -10.39 -0.61 1.43
N GLY A 73 -11.39 -0.23 2.22
CA GLY A 73 -12.40 -1.15 2.73
C GLY A 73 -13.41 -1.58 1.66
N MET A 74 -13.85 -0.65 0.81
CA MET A 74 -14.94 -0.88 -0.15
C MET A 74 -14.48 -0.83 -1.61
N SER A 75 -13.38 -0.16 -1.88
CA SER A 75 -12.77 -0.02 -3.20
C SER A 75 -11.27 -0.30 -3.16
N THR A 76 -10.72 -0.50 -4.34
CA THR A 76 -9.28 -0.65 -4.56
C THR A 76 -8.90 0.15 -5.80
N GLU A 77 -8.04 1.14 -5.64
CA GLU A 77 -7.61 2.05 -6.70
C GLU A 77 -6.32 1.55 -7.34
N PHE A 78 -6.29 1.58 -8.68
CA PHE A 78 -5.14 1.24 -9.51
C PHE A 78 -4.66 2.50 -10.20
N ILE A 79 -3.46 2.97 -9.89
CA ILE A 79 -2.93 4.23 -10.38
C ILE A 79 -1.60 4.01 -11.08
N ARG A 80 -1.46 4.54 -12.31
CA ARG A 80 -0.24 4.42 -13.10
C ARG A 80 0.00 5.66 -13.94
N MET A 81 1.26 6.04 -14.11
CA MET A 81 1.66 7.04 -15.09
C MET A 81 1.82 6.43 -16.49
N ARG A 82 1.26 7.08 -17.50
CA ARG A 82 1.50 6.76 -18.92
C ARG A 82 1.85 8.02 -19.68
N ALA A 83 2.92 7.97 -20.47
CA ALA A 83 3.48 9.16 -21.09
C ALA A 83 3.72 10.26 -20.03
N ALA A 84 2.89 11.31 -20.04
CA ALA A 84 2.95 12.43 -19.11
C ALA A 84 1.67 12.60 -18.28
N SER A 85 0.75 11.62 -18.25
CA SER A 85 -0.48 11.68 -17.48
C SER A 85 -0.60 10.53 -16.47
N VAL A 86 -1.20 10.81 -15.32
CA VAL A 86 -1.59 9.79 -14.35
C VAL A 86 -2.99 9.30 -14.73
N GLN A 87 -3.16 7.98 -14.77
CA GLN A 87 -4.44 7.33 -14.99
C GLN A 87 -4.79 6.50 -13.77
N SER A 88 -6.08 6.47 -13.43
CA SER A 88 -6.59 5.63 -12.35
C SER A 88 -7.84 4.86 -12.75
N VAL A 89 -8.03 3.73 -12.07
CA VAL A 89 -9.27 2.97 -12.06
C VAL A 89 -9.59 2.61 -10.63
N SER A 90 -10.79 2.97 -10.17
CA SER A 90 -11.33 2.46 -8.91
C SER A 90 -12.10 1.17 -9.18
N LEU A 91 -11.68 0.09 -8.54
CA LEU A 91 -12.35 -1.20 -8.60
C LEU A 91 -13.31 -1.30 -7.40
N PRO A 92 -14.57 -1.74 -7.60
CA PRO A 92 -15.59 -1.75 -6.55
C PRO A 92 -15.46 -2.99 -5.65
N PHE A 93 -14.25 -3.22 -5.12
CA PHE A 93 -13.98 -4.20 -4.08
C PHE A 93 -12.86 -3.71 -3.16
N GLY A 94 -12.93 -4.05 -1.89
CA GLY A 94 -11.92 -3.74 -0.90
C GLY A 94 -11.96 -4.78 0.23
N ALA A 95 -11.15 -4.57 1.26
CA ALA A 95 -10.96 -5.58 2.29
C ALA A 95 -12.26 -5.90 3.07
N VAL A 96 -13.14 -4.92 3.29
CA VAL A 96 -14.42 -5.11 4.02
C VAL A 96 -15.38 -5.95 3.19
N ASN A 97 -15.70 -5.51 1.97
CA ASN A 97 -16.72 -6.20 1.17
C ASN A 97 -16.25 -7.56 0.64
N LEU A 98 -14.94 -7.80 0.53
CA LEU A 98 -14.43 -9.14 0.25
C LEU A 98 -14.59 -10.08 1.45
N MET A 99 -14.32 -9.60 2.68
CA MET A 99 -14.61 -10.39 3.88
C MET A 99 -16.10 -10.74 3.95
N GLU A 100 -16.99 -9.74 3.81
CA GLU A 100 -18.45 -9.95 3.85
C GLU A 100 -18.94 -10.92 2.76
N ARG A 101 -18.33 -10.88 1.58
CA ARG A 101 -18.75 -11.69 0.44
C ARG A 101 -18.27 -13.14 0.53
N PHE A 102 -17.06 -13.37 1.00
CA PHE A 102 -16.39 -14.67 0.87
C PHE A 102 -16.26 -15.44 2.18
N VAL A 103 -16.17 -14.78 3.32
CA VAL A 103 -15.87 -15.41 4.60
C VAL A 103 -17.15 -15.72 5.36
N LYS A 104 -17.33 -16.98 5.73
CA LYS A 104 -18.52 -17.45 6.46
C LYS A 104 -18.28 -17.64 7.96
N GLU A 105 -17.07 -18.05 8.30
CA GLU A 105 -16.68 -18.42 9.67
C GLU A 105 -15.36 -17.72 10.05
N ASP A 106 -15.08 -17.66 11.35
CA ASP A 106 -13.84 -17.10 11.89
C ASP A 106 -13.09 -18.15 12.72
N PRO A 107 -11.87 -18.56 12.31
CA PRO A 107 -11.07 -18.02 11.21
C PRO A 107 -11.57 -18.39 9.79
N PRO A 108 -11.23 -17.57 8.77
CA PRO A 108 -11.56 -17.86 7.38
C PRO A 108 -10.87 -19.12 6.87
N ALA A 109 -11.57 -19.92 6.06
CA ALA A 109 -11.00 -21.10 5.45
C ALA A 109 -10.01 -20.74 4.33
N LEU A 110 -8.98 -21.56 4.11
CA LEU A 110 -7.97 -21.31 3.06
C LEU A 110 -8.60 -21.13 1.66
N GLY A 111 -9.62 -21.91 1.33
CA GLY A 111 -10.33 -21.77 0.05
C GLY A 111 -11.08 -20.43 -0.09
N GLU A 112 -11.53 -19.81 1.00
CA GLU A 112 -12.15 -18.47 0.98
C GLU A 112 -11.09 -17.39 0.71
N ILE A 113 -9.90 -17.54 1.30
CA ILE A 113 -8.75 -16.66 1.07
C ILE A 113 -8.27 -16.74 -0.39
N GLU A 114 -8.13 -17.96 -0.91
CA GLU A 114 -7.77 -18.19 -2.31
C GLU A 114 -8.81 -17.60 -3.26
N ALA A 115 -10.10 -17.75 -2.95
CA ALA A 115 -11.17 -17.15 -3.74
C ALA A 115 -11.12 -15.62 -3.75
N MET A 116 -10.82 -14.98 -2.61
CA MET A 116 -10.63 -13.52 -2.54
C MET A 116 -9.41 -13.06 -3.36
N ARG A 117 -8.29 -13.77 -3.26
CA ARG A 117 -7.07 -13.49 -4.03
C ARG A 117 -7.31 -13.63 -5.53
N GLU A 118 -7.96 -14.71 -5.95
CA GLU A 118 -8.29 -14.94 -7.36
C GLU A 118 -9.26 -13.88 -7.88
N TYR A 119 -10.30 -13.57 -7.10
CA TYR A 119 -11.25 -12.51 -7.46
C TYR A 119 -10.52 -11.18 -7.67
N ALA A 120 -9.69 -10.76 -6.71
CA ALA A 120 -8.88 -9.54 -6.83
C ALA A 120 -8.03 -9.57 -8.12
N ARG A 121 -7.30 -10.67 -8.36
CA ARG A 121 -6.46 -10.87 -9.55
C ARG A 121 -7.27 -10.72 -10.85
N GLU A 122 -8.42 -11.35 -10.97
CA GLU A 122 -9.26 -11.28 -12.18
C GLU A 122 -9.76 -9.86 -12.44
N ARG A 123 -10.27 -9.18 -11.40
CA ARG A 123 -10.76 -7.80 -11.51
C ARG A 123 -9.65 -6.83 -11.93
N MET A 124 -8.47 -6.98 -11.34
CA MET A 124 -7.29 -6.15 -11.63
C MET A 124 -6.73 -6.44 -13.03
N ARG A 125 -6.69 -7.71 -13.46
CA ARG A 125 -6.31 -8.08 -14.82
C ARG A 125 -7.26 -7.47 -15.86
N GLY A 126 -8.57 -7.53 -15.61
CA GLY A 126 -9.58 -6.89 -16.45
C GLY A 126 -9.38 -5.38 -16.57
N ALA A 127 -9.17 -4.69 -15.44
CA ALA A 127 -8.89 -3.25 -15.42
C ALA A 127 -7.57 -2.90 -16.12
N SER A 128 -6.52 -3.69 -15.89
CA SER A 128 -5.22 -3.51 -16.54
C SER A 128 -5.32 -3.64 -18.06
N HIS A 129 -6.11 -4.61 -18.54
CA HIS A 129 -6.35 -4.79 -19.98
C HIS A 129 -7.20 -3.66 -20.57
N ALA A 130 -8.31 -3.30 -19.92
CA ALA A 130 -9.27 -2.33 -20.46
C ALA A 130 -8.80 -0.86 -20.36
N ALA A 131 -8.27 -0.46 -19.21
CA ALA A 131 -7.94 0.93 -18.92
C ALA A 131 -6.44 1.23 -19.10
N LEU A 132 -5.57 0.26 -18.83
CA LEU A 132 -4.13 0.51 -18.77
C LEU A 132 -3.36 0.05 -20.00
N ASN A 133 -3.97 -0.64 -21.00
CA ASN A 133 -3.51 -0.86 -22.40
C ASN A 133 -1.98 -0.78 -22.66
N ALA A 134 -1.12 -1.35 -21.80
CA ALA A 134 0.29 -0.97 -21.74
C ALA A 134 1.24 -2.01 -22.32
N PRO A 135 2.11 -1.62 -23.27
CA PRO A 135 3.37 -2.31 -23.46
C PRO A 135 4.20 -2.18 -22.17
N GLY A 136 4.74 -3.30 -21.69
CA GLY A 136 5.57 -3.35 -20.48
C GLY A 136 4.75 -3.58 -19.21
N ALA A 137 4.97 -4.74 -18.57
CA ALA A 137 4.50 -5.00 -17.21
C ALA A 137 5.12 -3.97 -16.25
N PRO A 138 4.36 -3.45 -15.26
CA PRO A 138 4.95 -2.62 -14.22
C PRO A 138 6.08 -3.39 -13.55
N GLY A 139 7.25 -2.77 -13.45
CA GLY A 139 8.40 -3.37 -12.77
C GLY A 139 8.33 -3.21 -11.25
N VAL A 140 7.45 -2.33 -10.78
CA VAL A 140 7.35 -1.93 -9.37
C VAL A 140 5.89 -1.83 -8.99
N LEU A 141 5.49 -2.66 -8.02
CA LEU A 141 4.22 -2.52 -7.33
C LEU A 141 4.44 -1.71 -6.05
N VAL A 142 3.66 -0.65 -5.89
CA VAL A 142 3.60 0.15 -4.67
C VAL A 142 2.22 -0.03 -4.08
N VAL A 143 2.16 -0.40 -2.80
CA VAL A 143 0.90 -0.52 -2.06
C VAL A 143 0.84 0.59 -1.05
N VAL A 144 -0.27 1.32 -1.03
CA VAL A 144 -0.53 2.40 -0.08
C VAL A 144 -1.68 2.05 0.85
N GLY A 145 -1.86 2.89 1.87
CA GLY A 145 -3.00 2.81 2.77
C GLY A 145 -2.79 1.89 3.96
N GLY A 146 -3.87 1.72 4.73
CA GLY A 146 -3.78 1.10 6.05
C GLY A 146 -3.46 -0.40 6.05
N THR A 147 -3.76 -1.11 4.96
CA THR A 147 -3.36 -2.52 4.79
C THR A 147 -1.85 -2.65 4.67
N ALA A 148 -1.20 -1.81 3.84
CA ALA A 148 0.25 -1.75 3.72
C ALA A 148 0.88 -1.42 5.09
N ALA A 149 0.35 -0.40 5.76
CA ALA A 149 0.84 0.02 7.08
C ALA A 149 0.76 -1.08 8.14
N THR A 150 -0.33 -1.83 8.15
CA THR A 150 -0.54 -2.92 9.11
C THR A 150 0.37 -4.11 8.81
N LEU A 151 0.56 -4.48 7.53
CA LEU A 151 1.49 -5.55 7.15
C LEU A 151 2.94 -5.24 7.56
N VAL A 152 3.39 -4.00 7.31
CA VAL A 152 4.72 -3.55 7.74
C VAL A 152 4.83 -3.62 9.26
N SER A 153 3.83 -3.12 9.99
CA SER A 153 3.82 -3.13 11.45
C SER A 153 3.90 -4.55 12.03
N ILE A 154 3.16 -5.50 11.45
CA ILE A 154 3.22 -6.93 11.83
C ILE A 154 4.58 -7.53 11.52
N SER A 155 5.16 -7.20 10.37
CA SER A 155 6.49 -7.73 9.99
C SER A 155 7.58 -7.26 10.96
N LEU A 156 7.57 -5.96 11.27
CA LEU A 156 8.55 -5.33 12.15
C LEU A 156 8.24 -5.56 13.64
N GLY A 157 7.05 -6.04 13.96
CA GLY A 157 6.61 -6.28 15.32
C GLY A 157 6.45 -5.02 16.16
N LEU A 158 6.02 -3.91 15.54
CA LEU A 158 5.84 -2.61 16.19
C LEU A 158 4.75 -2.66 17.25
N GLU A 159 4.96 -2.00 18.38
CA GLU A 159 4.07 -2.15 19.55
C GLU A 159 3.05 -1.01 19.69
N SER A 160 3.25 0.12 18.99
CA SER A 160 2.42 1.31 19.17
C SER A 160 2.43 2.23 17.97
N PHE A 161 1.43 3.12 17.91
CA PHE A 161 1.39 4.24 16.97
C PHE A 161 2.63 5.14 17.07
N GLU A 162 3.13 5.39 18.27
CA GLU A 162 4.37 6.15 18.49
C GLU A 162 5.55 5.48 17.77
N SER A 163 5.70 4.17 17.94
CA SER A 163 6.78 3.39 17.31
C SER A 163 6.63 3.36 15.78
N PHE A 164 5.39 3.27 15.30
CA PHE A 164 5.07 3.35 13.88
C PHE A 164 5.38 4.72 13.29
N TYR A 165 4.96 5.79 13.95
CA TYR A 165 5.16 7.15 13.46
C TYR A 165 6.64 7.54 13.49
N ARG A 166 7.38 7.12 14.51
CA ARG A 166 8.85 7.26 14.54
C ARG A 166 9.50 6.47 13.40
N PHE A 167 9.07 5.22 13.19
CA PHE A 167 9.55 4.42 12.07
C PHE A 167 9.31 5.10 10.72
N ASP A 168 8.08 5.55 10.45
CA ASP A 168 7.72 6.25 9.20
C ASP A 168 8.53 7.55 9.00
N ARG A 169 8.74 8.33 10.07
CA ARG A 169 9.52 9.57 10.02
C ARG A 169 11.03 9.37 9.87
N ASP A 170 11.58 8.35 10.52
CA ASP A 170 13.02 8.10 10.50
C ASP A 170 13.41 7.29 9.25
N GLN A 171 12.46 6.52 8.71
CA GLN A 171 12.60 5.70 7.51
C GLN A 171 11.66 6.23 6.42
N VAL A 172 11.87 7.47 6.00
CA VAL A 172 11.14 8.04 4.86
C VAL A 172 11.65 7.37 3.60
N SER A 173 11.14 6.19 3.25
CA SER A 173 10.76 5.76 1.90
C SER A 173 10.54 4.25 1.89
N GLY A 174 9.29 3.85 1.67
CA GLY A 174 8.90 2.55 1.13
C GLY A 174 9.52 1.30 1.77
N VAL A 175 8.77 0.58 2.59
CA VAL A 175 9.22 -0.73 3.09
C VAL A 175 9.03 -1.79 2.02
N VAL A 176 10.12 -2.43 1.57
CA VAL A 176 10.01 -3.49 0.57
C VAL A 176 9.71 -4.81 1.27
N MET A 177 8.53 -5.39 0.98
CA MET A 177 8.12 -6.70 1.46
C MET A 177 8.16 -7.71 0.32
N SER A 178 8.65 -8.92 0.62
CA SER A 178 8.59 -10.04 -0.32
C SER A 178 7.20 -10.69 -0.31
N ARG A 179 6.85 -11.36 -1.42
CA ARG A 179 5.68 -12.23 -1.52
C ARG A 179 5.63 -13.23 -0.37
N ALA A 180 6.73 -13.94 -0.13
CA ALA A 180 6.83 -14.96 0.91
C ALA A 180 6.55 -14.40 2.32
N GLU A 181 6.97 -13.17 2.58
CA GLU A 181 6.73 -12.50 3.86
C GLU A 181 5.25 -12.13 4.05
N ILE A 182 4.61 -11.62 3.00
CA ILE A 182 3.16 -11.32 3.01
C ILE A 182 2.37 -12.63 3.16
N GLU A 183 2.73 -13.69 2.45
CA GLU A 183 2.12 -15.02 2.57
C GLU A 183 2.29 -15.60 3.97
N ARG A 184 3.46 -15.44 4.60
CA ARG A 184 3.69 -15.84 6.00
C ARG A 184 2.82 -15.07 6.97
N ILE A 185 2.66 -13.75 6.78
CA ILE A 185 1.78 -12.93 7.62
C ILE A 185 0.32 -13.35 7.42
N LEU A 186 -0.11 -13.56 6.17
CA LEU A 186 -1.45 -14.04 5.84
C LEU A 186 -1.73 -15.39 6.50
N ALA A 187 -0.81 -16.36 6.39
CA ALA A 187 -0.93 -17.66 7.05
C ALA A 187 -1.15 -17.53 8.57
N ARG A 188 -0.44 -16.60 9.22
CA ARG A 188 -0.64 -16.30 10.65
C ARG A 188 -1.99 -15.66 10.93
N LEU A 189 -2.45 -14.73 10.08
CA LEU A 189 -3.74 -14.05 10.25
C LEU A 189 -4.91 -15.04 10.15
N VAL A 190 -4.84 -16.01 9.23
CA VAL A 190 -5.94 -16.95 8.96
C VAL A 190 -5.90 -18.19 9.84
N ALA A 191 -4.83 -18.38 10.62
CA ALA A 191 -4.75 -19.45 11.62
C ALA A 191 -5.47 -19.10 12.95
N LEU A 192 -5.89 -17.85 13.12
CA LEU A 192 -6.40 -17.32 14.39
C LEU A 192 -7.80 -16.73 14.23
N PRO A 193 -8.72 -16.96 15.19
CA PRO A 193 -9.96 -16.19 15.25
C PRO A 193 -9.64 -14.72 15.57
N TYR A 194 -10.57 -13.81 15.24
CA TYR A 194 -10.46 -12.37 15.43
C TYR A 194 -9.96 -11.98 16.83
N ALA A 195 -10.47 -12.62 17.88
CA ALA A 195 -10.08 -12.32 19.26
C ALA A 195 -8.57 -12.51 19.50
N GLU A 196 -7.93 -13.46 18.82
CA GLU A 196 -6.49 -13.69 18.90
C GLU A 196 -5.72 -12.92 17.82
N ARG A 197 -6.27 -12.86 16.61
CA ARG A 197 -5.71 -12.12 15.47
C ARG A 197 -5.52 -10.63 15.81
N SER A 198 -6.47 -10.03 16.52
CA SER A 198 -6.42 -8.63 17.00
C SER A 198 -5.31 -8.35 18.01
N ARG A 199 -4.70 -9.39 18.60
CA ARG A 199 -3.59 -9.30 19.56
C ARG A 199 -2.24 -9.65 18.95
N ILE A 200 -2.19 -9.93 17.65
CA ILE A 200 -0.92 -10.14 16.95
C ILE A 200 -0.03 -8.91 17.16
N ARG A 201 1.22 -9.13 17.60
CA ARG A 201 2.24 -8.08 17.67
C ARG A 201 2.36 -7.37 16.31
N GLY A 202 2.29 -6.05 16.31
CA GLY A 202 2.21 -5.23 15.09
C GLY A 202 0.79 -4.91 14.62
N MET A 203 -0.25 -5.54 15.17
CA MET A 203 -1.64 -5.13 15.00
C MET A 203 -1.93 -3.93 15.91
N ILE A 204 -1.48 -2.74 15.51
CA ILE A 204 -1.61 -1.51 16.30
C ILE A 204 -3.08 -1.08 16.46
N GLN A 205 -3.91 -1.39 15.46
CA GLN A 205 -5.35 -1.12 15.43
C GLN A 205 -6.12 -2.46 15.44
N PRO A 206 -6.55 -2.97 16.60
CA PRO A 206 -7.19 -4.29 16.75
C PRO A 206 -8.33 -4.56 15.74
N GLU A 207 -9.15 -3.56 15.50
CA GLU A 207 -10.29 -3.50 14.58
C GLU A 207 -9.91 -3.76 13.12
N ARG A 208 -8.68 -3.45 12.71
CA ARG A 208 -8.18 -3.83 11.37
C ARG A 208 -8.03 -5.32 11.22
N ALA A 209 -7.84 -6.08 12.31
CA ALA A 209 -7.70 -7.53 12.27
C ALA A 209 -8.90 -8.23 11.60
N LEU A 210 -10.08 -7.61 11.61
CA LEU A 210 -11.25 -8.14 10.94
C LEU A 210 -11.04 -8.27 9.42
N VAL A 211 -10.36 -7.29 8.80
CA VAL A 211 -10.26 -7.17 7.34
C VAL A 211 -8.88 -7.50 6.79
N MET A 212 -7.88 -7.65 7.66
CA MET A 212 -6.50 -7.96 7.25
C MET A 212 -6.34 -9.24 6.41
N PRO A 213 -7.08 -10.34 6.62
CA PRO A 213 -7.02 -11.50 5.72
C PRO A 213 -7.34 -11.14 4.26
N ALA A 214 -8.43 -10.41 4.03
CA ALA A 214 -8.80 -9.92 2.69
C ALA A 214 -7.79 -8.90 2.15
N GLY A 215 -7.35 -7.95 2.98
CA GLY A 215 -6.36 -6.95 2.58
C GLY A 215 -5.05 -7.59 2.09
N ALA A 216 -4.53 -8.58 2.81
CA ALA A 216 -3.34 -9.32 2.38
C ALA A 216 -3.59 -10.15 1.11
N ALA A 217 -4.78 -10.77 0.97
CA ALA A 217 -5.16 -11.50 -0.24
C ALA A 217 -5.26 -10.57 -1.48
N ILE A 218 -5.79 -9.34 -1.32
CA ILE A 218 -5.84 -8.31 -2.37
C ILE A 218 -4.44 -7.94 -2.83
N ILE A 219 -3.52 -7.71 -1.89
CA ILE A 219 -2.12 -7.36 -2.22
C ILE A 219 -1.44 -8.50 -2.98
N LEU A 220 -1.62 -9.75 -2.55
CA LEU A 220 -1.09 -10.91 -3.28
C LEU A 220 -1.70 -11.05 -4.68
N GLY A 221 -3.00 -10.76 -4.84
CA GLY A 221 -3.66 -10.69 -6.15
C GLY A 221 -3.10 -9.58 -7.04
N ALA A 222 -2.74 -8.43 -6.47
CA ALA A 222 -2.06 -7.36 -7.18
C ALA A 222 -0.64 -7.77 -7.61
N MET A 223 0.11 -8.45 -6.74
CA MET A 223 1.43 -9.01 -7.07
C MET A 223 1.35 -10.05 -8.19
N ASP A 224 0.33 -10.92 -8.18
CA ASP A 224 0.06 -11.87 -9.25
C ASP A 224 -0.27 -11.18 -10.57
N THR A 225 -1.06 -10.09 -10.51
CA THR A 225 -1.44 -9.32 -11.70
C THR A 225 -0.24 -8.59 -12.30
N ALA A 226 0.62 -8.02 -11.46
CA ALA A 226 1.83 -7.32 -11.87
C ALA A 226 2.98 -8.27 -12.27
N GLY A 227 2.92 -9.55 -11.86
CA GLY A 227 3.99 -10.51 -12.11
C GLY A 227 5.26 -10.22 -11.30
N VAL A 228 5.11 -9.74 -10.06
CA VAL A 228 6.22 -9.36 -9.18
C VAL A 228 6.23 -10.18 -7.89
N ASP A 229 7.42 -10.36 -7.31
CA ASP A 229 7.64 -11.04 -6.03
C ASP A 229 7.97 -10.10 -4.88
N ARG A 230 8.00 -8.79 -5.14
CA ARG A 230 8.24 -7.75 -4.15
C ARG A 230 7.28 -6.60 -4.37
N ALA A 231 6.82 -6.01 -3.27
CA ALA A 231 6.01 -4.81 -3.27
C ALA A 231 6.62 -3.78 -2.33
N VAL A 232 6.51 -2.52 -2.71
CA VAL A 232 6.90 -1.38 -1.89
C VAL A 232 5.68 -0.94 -1.08
N MET A 233 5.77 -1.00 0.24
CA MET A 233 4.73 -0.50 1.13
C MET A 233 5.00 0.98 1.40
N SER A 234 4.13 1.84 0.91
CA SER A 234 4.24 3.29 1.05
C SER A 234 3.21 3.81 2.03
N PHE A 235 3.65 4.69 2.93
CA PHE A 235 2.79 5.43 3.85
C PHE A 235 2.32 6.75 3.25
N ALA A 236 2.91 7.15 2.12
CA ALA A 236 2.53 8.35 1.39
C ALA A 236 1.18 8.17 0.72
N GLY A 237 0.36 9.21 0.77
CA GLY A 237 -0.93 9.28 0.08
C GLY A 237 -1.23 10.69 -0.45
N ILE A 238 -2.52 11.02 -0.54
CA ILE A 238 -3.01 12.32 -1.04
C ILE A 238 -2.38 13.49 -0.28
N LEU A 239 -2.24 13.38 1.04
CA LEU A 239 -1.68 14.45 1.88
C LEU A 239 -0.25 14.80 1.48
N ASP A 240 0.58 13.79 1.21
CA ASP A 240 1.96 13.96 0.76
C ASP A 240 2.02 14.55 -0.65
N GLY A 241 1.12 14.11 -1.53
CA GLY A 241 0.95 14.71 -2.86
C GLY A 241 0.60 16.18 -2.80
N MET A 242 -0.34 16.54 -1.93
CA MET A 242 -0.76 17.92 -1.72
C MET A 242 0.38 18.77 -1.16
N ALA A 243 1.10 18.25 -0.16
CA ALA A 243 2.27 18.91 0.41
C ALA A 243 3.39 19.11 -0.64
N ALA A 244 3.65 18.11 -1.49
CA ALA A 244 4.61 18.21 -2.59
C ALA A 244 4.20 19.28 -3.61
N ARG A 245 2.93 19.32 -3.99
CA ARG A 245 2.37 20.32 -4.91
C ARG A 245 2.50 21.74 -4.35
N LEU A 246 2.13 21.96 -3.09
CA LEU A 246 2.25 23.27 -2.42
C LEU A 246 3.70 23.76 -2.36
N ARG A 247 4.67 22.86 -2.09
CA ARG A 247 6.10 23.20 -2.10
C ARG A 247 6.61 23.61 -3.48
N ALA A 248 6.09 23.02 -4.56
CA ALA A 248 6.47 23.38 -5.93
C ALA A 248 5.96 24.79 -6.30
N VAL A 249 4.74 25.14 -5.89
CA VAL A 249 4.16 26.48 -6.11
C VAL A 249 4.96 27.55 -5.36
N GLY A 250 5.32 27.32 -4.09
CA GLY A 250 6.07 28.27 -3.27
C GLY A 250 7.54 28.48 -3.69
N ARG A 251 8.09 27.65 -4.58
CA ARG A 251 9.44 27.83 -5.16
C ARG A 251 9.44 28.61 -6.48
N SER A 252 8.26 28.87 -7.04
CA SER A 252 8.09 29.50 -8.36
C SER A 252 7.71 30.99 -8.29
N GLY A 253 7.66 31.56 -7.09
CA GLY A 253 7.48 32.99 -6.81
C GLY A 253 8.60 33.51 -5.92
#